data_AF-A0A8D0BPB8-F1
#
_entry.id   AF-A0A8D0BPB8-F1
#
_cell.length_a   1.000
_cell.length_b   1.000
_cell.length_c   1.000
_cell.angle_alpha   90.00
_cell.angle_beta   90.00
_cell.angle_gamma   90.00
#
_symmetry.space_group_name_H-M   'P 1'
#
loop_
_entity.id
_entity.type
_entity.pdbx_description
1 polymer ?
#
loop_
_entity_poly.entity_id
_entity_poly.type
_entity_poly.pdbx_seq_one_letter_code
_entity_poly.pdbx_strand_id
1 'polypeptide(L)' 'MMETILAPWTIVLVIFATVLIMSFLIFLPPAAVLIWRAKTLSQISLEGTV' A
#
# COMPACT_ATOMS: atom_id res chain seq x y z
N MET A 1 8.54 -2.88 -36.93
CA MET A 1 8.01 -4.08 -36.24
C MET A 1 8.29 -4.10 -34.73
N MET A 2 9.42 -3.58 -34.22
CA MET A 2 9.70 -3.46 -32.77
C MET A 2 8.76 -2.47 -32.05
N GLU A 3 8.46 -1.33 -32.66
CA GLU A 3 7.62 -0.26 -32.06
C GLU A 3 6.17 -0.69 -31.81
N THR A 4 5.65 -1.56 -32.69
CA THR A 4 4.29 -2.11 -32.59
C THR A 4 4.14 -3.09 -31.43
N ILE A 5 5.25 -3.64 -30.93
CA ILE A 5 5.27 -4.56 -29.77
C ILE A 5 5.44 -3.75 -28.48
N LEU A 6 6.29 -2.72 -28.47
CA LEU A 6 6.51 -1.89 -27.27
C LEU A 6 5.25 -1.14 -26.82
N ALA A 7 4.46 -0.61 -27.76
CA ALA A 7 3.23 0.12 -27.46
C ALA A 7 2.19 -0.70 -26.65
N PRO A 8 1.86 -1.95 -27.01
CA PRO A 8 0.93 -2.77 -26.22
C PRO A 8 1.45 -3.09 -24.81
N TRP A 9 2.76 -3.35 -24.65
CA TRP A 9 3.33 -3.64 -23.32
C TRP A 9 3.27 -2.42 -22.39
N THR A 10 3.47 -1.21 -22.91
CA THR A 10 3.33 0.02 -22.13
C THR A 10 1.90 0.17 -21.59
N ILE A 11 0.88 -0.13 -22.40
CA ILE A 11 -0.52 -0.04 -21.96
C ILE A 11 -0.80 -1.02 -20.81
N VAL A 12 -0.32 -2.26 -20.93
CA VAL A 12 -0.47 -3.28 -19.87
C VAL A 12 0.23 -2.84 -18.58
N LEU A 13 1.45 -2.31 -18.68
CA LEU A 13 2.20 -1.81 -17.54
C LEU A 13 1.52 -0.61 -16.86
N VAL A 14 0.94 0.30 -17.63
CA VAL A 14 0.19 1.46 -17.10
C VAL A 14 -1.05 0.99 -16.35
N ILE A 15 -1.80 0.03 -16.89
CA ILE A 15 -2.97 -0.54 -16.20
C ILE A 15 -2.53 -1.20 -14.90
N PHE A 16 -1.48 -2.03 -14.95
CA PHE A 16 -0.97 -2.71 -13.77
C PHE A 16 -0.51 -1.73 -12.68
N ALA A 17 0.27 -0.72 -13.06
CA ALA A 17 0.73 0.32 -12.14
C ALA A 17 -0.45 1.10 -11.53
N THR A 18 -1.47 1.42 -12.34
CA THR A 18 -2.65 2.16 -11.87
C THR A 18 -3.42 1.35 -10.83
N VAL A 19 -3.68 0.07 -11.10
CA VAL A 19 -4.36 -0.84 -10.17
C VAL A 19 -3.54 -1.00 -8.89
N LEU A 20 -2.22 -1.15 -9.01
CA LEU A 20 -1.31 -1.25 -7.87
C LEU A 20 -1.39 -0.01 -6.98
N ILE A 21 -1.31 1.19 -7.57
CA ILE A 21 -1.39 2.46 -6.82
C ILE A 21 -2.75 2.61 -6.13
N MET A 22 -3.85 2.35 -6.82
CA MET A 22 -5.19 2.42 -6.21
C MET A 22 -5.33 1.45 -5.04
N SER A 23 -4.84 0.22 -5.20
CA SER A 23 -4.81 -0.78 -4.13
C SER A 23 -4.02 -0.25 -2.92
N PHE A 24 -2.78 0.23 -3.14
CA PHE A 24 -1.97 0.81 -2.07
C PHE A 24 -2.67 1.98 -1.36
N LEU A 25 -3.30 2.90 -2.10
CA LEU A 25 -4.00 4.03 -1.51
C LEU A 25 -5.21 3.61 -0.65
N ILE A 26 -5.84 2.47 -0.95
CA ILE A 26 -6.95 1.94 -0.16
C ILE A 26 -6.44 1.23 1.10
N PHE A 27 -5.34 0.46 0.99
CA PHE A 27 -4.85 -0.39 2.08
C PHE A 27 -3.86 0.31 3.04
N LEU A 28 -3.12 1.31 2.56
CA LEU A 28 -2.11 2.00 3.34
C LEU A 28 -2.69 2.82 4.51
N PRO A 29 -3.80 3.58 4.35
CA PRO A 29 -4.37 4.35 5.46
C PRO A 29 -4.90 3.46 6.61
N PRO A 30 -5.69 2.40 6.36
CA PRO A 30 -6.10 1.48 7.41
C PRO A 30 -4.93 0.80 8.10
N ALA A 31 -3.92 0.36 7.33
CA ALA A 31 -2.73 -0.27 7.90
C ALA A 31 -1.94 0.68 8.81
N ALA A 32 -1.75 1.94 8.39
CA ALA A 32 -1.07 2.96 9.19
C ALA A 32 -1.84 3.26 10.49
N VAL A 33 -3.17 3.35 10.43
CA VAL A 33 -4.02 3.54 11.61
C VAL A 33 -3.91 2.34 12.56
N LEU A 34 -3.95 1.11 12.05
CA LEU A 34 -3.78 -0.09 12.87
C LEU A 34 -2.41 -0.14 13.56
N ILE A 35 -1.34 0.17 12.83
CA ILE A 35 0.02 0.22 13.39
C ILE A 35 0.10 1.31 14.47
N TRP A 36 -0.45 2.50 14.21
CA TRP A 36 -0.50 3.58 15.19
C TRP A 36 -1.25 3.16 16.45
N ARG A 37 -2.44 2.57 16.30
CA ARG A 37 -3.27 2.07 17.40
C ARG A 37 -2.56 0.99 18.21
N ALA A 38 -1.94 0.02 17.53
CA ALA A 38 -1.17 -1.04 18.17
C ALA A 38 -0.01 -0.45 18.98
N LYS A 39 0.73 0.51 18.41
CA LYS A 39 1.82 1.20 19.11
C LYS A 39 1.33 1.93 20.36
N THR A 40 0.24 2.70 20.26
CA THR A 40 -0.34 3.41 21.42
C THR A 40 -0.79 2.43 22.51
N LEU A 41 -1.46 1.34 22.16
CA LEU A 41 -1.92 0.35 23.14
C LEU A 41 -0.76 -0.42 23.78
N SER A 42 0.28 -0.77 23.01
CA SER A 42 1.48 -1.41 23.54
C SER A 42 2.21 -0.50 24.54
N GLN A 43 2.28 0.81 24.29
CA GLN A 43 2.88 1.75 25.24
C GLN A 43 2.08 1.85 26.55
N ILE A 44 0.75 1.88 26.47
CA ILE A 44 -0.11 1.88 27.67
C ILE A 44 0.02 0.57 28.47
N SER A 45 0.14 -0.58 27.80
CA SER A 45 0.34 -1.86 28.48
C SER A 45 1.69 -1.95 29.20
N LEU A 46 2.75 -1.36 28.64
CA LEU A 46 4.09 -1.36 29.24
C LEU A 46 4.20 -0.41 30.44
N GLU A 47 3.52 0.75 30.40
CA GLU A 47 3.50 1.70 31.53
C GLU A 47 2.46 1.35 32.61
N GLY A 48 1.43 0.58 32.28
CA GLY A 48 0.37 0.14 33.19
C GLY A 48 0.60 -1.20 33.89
N THR A 49 1.76 -1.83 33.72
CA THR A 49 2.09 -3.08 34.43
C THR A 49 2.59 -2.75 35.83
N VAL A 50 1.67 -2.75 36.80
CA VAL A 50 1.95 -2.85 38.24
C VAL A 50 2.23 -4.32 38.59
#